data_AF-A0A8J8IZU4-F1
#
_entry.id   AF-A0A8J8IZU4-F1
#
_cell.length_a   1.000
_cell.length_b   1.000
_cell.length_c   1.000
_cell.angle_alpha   90.00
_cell.angle_beta   90.00
_cell.angle_gamma   90.00
#
_symmetry.space_group_name_H-M   'P 1'
#
loop_
_entity.id
_entity.type
_entity.pdbx_description
1 polymer ?
#
loop_
_entity_poly.entity_id
_entity_poly.type
_entity_poly.pdbx_seq_one_letter_code
_entity_poly.pdbx_strand_id
1 'polypeptide(L)'
;MSEIKIILEKEKFKSLKGRDINALLRENLPRVEDTLKAEREGVLLEKIAKLEEKLRKMEGEIEELREFYEKALRDKGLMTAERERLRKENEELRKKVEEKRRELEKVHGS
;
A
#
# COMPACT_ATOMS: atom_id res chain seq x y z
N MET A 1 -10.54 -30.61 -32.02
CA MET A 1 -10.79 -31.41 -30.81
C MET A 1 -9.45 -31.87 -30.28
N SER A 2 -9.12 -31.54 -29.04
CA SER A 2 -7.86 -31.97 -28.41
C SER A 2 -7.97 -33.44 -28.02
N GLU A 3 -7.07 -34.28 -28.53
CA GLU A 3 -7.03 -35.71 -28.21
C GLU A 3 -6.40 -35.90 -26.82
N ILE A 4 -7.14 -36.47 -25.87
CA ILE A 4 -6.62 -36.76 -24.51
C ILE A 4 -6.03 -38.18 -24.52
N LYS A 5 -4.70 -38.28 -24.43
CA LYS A 5 -3.98 -39.55 -24.31
C LYS A 5 -3.65 -39.85 -22.85
N ILE A 6 -4.22 -40.93 -22.32
CA ILE A 6 -3.91 -41.43 -20.98
C ILE A 6 -2.84 -42.52 -21.10
N ILE A 7 -1.64 -42.26 -20.60
CA ILE A 7 -0.53 -43.22 -20.59
C ILE A 7 -0.53 -43.94 -19.24
N LEU A 8 -0.58 -45.26 -19.27
CA LEU A 8 -0.59 -46.11 -18.08
C LEU A 8 0.59 -47.08 -18.11
N GLU A 9 1.07 -47.44 -16.92
CA GLU A 9 2.03 -48.50 -16.76
C GLU A 9 1.44 -49.85 -17.20
N LYS A 10 2.30 -50.73 -17.73
CA LYS A 10 1.93 -52.02 -18.32
C LYS A 10 1.07 -52.88 -17.38
N GLU A 11 1.38 -52.88 -16.08
CA GLU A 11 0.64 -53.67 -15.08
C GLU A 11 -0.75 -53.08 -14.78
N LYS A 12 -0.87 -51.76 -14.68
CA LYS A 12 -2.18 -51.08 -14.54
C LYS A 12 -3.04 -51.29 -15.79
N PHE A 13 -2.45 -51.22 -16.97
CA PHE A 13 -3.18 -51.50 -18.21
C PHE A 13 -3.71 -52.94 -18.27
N LYS A 14 -2.91 -53.93 -17.84
CA LYS A 14 -3.38 -55.32 -17.74
C LYS A 14 -4.54 -55.47 -16.76
N SER A 15 -4.53 -54.77 -15.62
CA SER A 15 -5.63 -54.81 -14.64
C SER A 15 -6.96 -54.23 -15.14
N LEU A 16 -6.91 -53.44 -16.22
CA LEU A 16 -8.08 -52.83 -16.85
C LEU A 16 -8.62 -53.66 -18.03
N LYS A 17 -7.89 -54.70 -18.48
CA LYS A 17 -8.38 -55.60 -19.53
C LYS A 17 -9.65 -56.33 -19.06
N GLY A 18 -10.70 -56.28 -19.89
CA GLY A 18 -11.98 -56.91 -19.62
C GLY A 18 -12.95 -56.09 -18.76
N ARG A 19 -12.57 -54.87 -18.35
CA ARG A 19 -13.47 -53.92 -17.67
C ARG A 19 -13.97 -52.86 -18.65
N ASP A 20 -15.17 -52.33 -18.39
CA ASP A 20 -15.68 -51.17 -19.10
C ASP A 20 -14.98 -49.90 -18.59
N ILE A 21 -14.02 -49.43 -19.38
CA ILE A 21 -13.23 -48.22 -19.08
C ILE A 21 -14.13 -46.97 -19.07
N ASN A 22 -15.17 -46.91 -19.91
CA ASN A 22 -16.06 -45.75 -19.94
C ASN A 22 -16.90 -45.66 -18.67
N ALA A 23 -17.40 -46.79 -18.18
CA ALA A 23 -18.11 -46.84 -16.90
C ALA A 23 -17.20 -46.41 -15.75
N LEU A 24 -15.96 -46.91 -15.72
CA LEU A 24 -14.99 -46.59 -14.68
C LEU A 24 -14.57 -45.10 -14.69
N LEU A 25 -14.41 -44.51 -15.87
CA LEU A 25 -14.16 -43.07 -15.99
C LEU A 25 -15.35 -42.24 -15.53
N ARG A 26 -16.58 -42.62 -15.90
CA ARG A 26 -17.81 -41.93 -15.47
C ARG A 26 -18.03 -41.99 -13.96
N GLU A 27 -17.70 -43.12 -13.34
CA GLU A 27 -17.79 -43.28 -11.89
C GLU A 27 -16.77 -42.43 -11.12
N ASN A 28 -15.56 -42.29 -11.66
CA ASN A 28 -14.49 -41.53 -11.00
C ASN A 28 -14.48 -40.03 -11.36
N LEU A 29 -15.13 -39.62 -12.44
CA LEU A 29 -15.18 -38.22 -12.89
C LEU A 29 -15.62 -37.24 -11.78
N PRO A 30 -16.71 -37.51 -11.03
CA PRO A 30 -17.18 -36.60 -9.99
C PRO A 30 -16.14 -36.39 -8.89
N ARG A 31 -15.44 -37.45 -8.46
CA ARG A 31 -14.41 -37.36 -7.42
C ARG A 31 -13.23 -36.50 -7.87
N VAL A 32 -12.83 -36.62 -9.13
CA VAL A 32 -11.77 -35.79 -9.71
C VAL A 32 -12.24 -34.34 -9.81
N GLU A 33 -13.48 -34.10 -10.23
CA GLU A 33 -14.06 -32.76 -10.28
C GLU A 33 -14.10 -32.09 -8.90
N ASP A 34 -14.50 -32.83 -7.86
CA ASP A 34 -14.52 -32.34 -6.48
C ASP A 34 -13.11 -32.02 -5.98
N THR A 35 -12.12 -32.85 -6.32
CA THR A 35 -10.71 -32.59 -6.00
C THR A 35 -10.22 -31.31 -6.66
N LEU A 36 -10.49 -31.12 -7.96
CA LEU A 36 -10.11 -29.91 -8.69
C LEU A 36 -10.81 -28.65 -8.16
N LYS A 37 -12.07 -28.77 -7.73
CA LYS A 37 -12.80 -27.67 -7.07
C LYS A 37 -12.14 -27.29 -5.75
N ALA A 38 -11.80 -28.26 -4.92
CA ALA A 38 -11.13 -28.04 -3.64
C ALA A 38 -9.74 -27.41 -3.83
N GLU A 39 -8.95 -27.90 -4.79
CA GLU A 39 -7.65 -27.30 -5.14
C GLU A 39 -7.81 -25.84 -5.60
N ARG A 40 -8.79 -25.58 -6.47
CA ARG A 40 -9.08 -24.22 -6.94
C ARG A 40 -9.48 -23.31 -5.78
N GLU A 41 -10.34 -23.79 -4.88
CA GLU A 41 -10.74 -23.04 -3.69
C GLU A 41 -9.54 -22.72 -2.80
N GLY A 42 -8.65 -23.69 -2.56
CA GLY A 42 -7.40 -23.47 -1.81
C GLY A 42 -6.52 -22.37 -2.42
N VAL A 43 -6.32 -22.40 -3.74
CA VAL A 43 -5.56 -21.36 -4.46
C VAL A 43 -6.23 -19.99 -4.34
N LEU A 44 -7.56 -19.94 -4.39
CA LEU A 44 -8.31 -18.68 -4.26
C LEU A 44 -8.21 -18.12 -2.85
N LEU A 45 -8.33 -18.95 -1.81
CA LEU A 45 -8.18 -18.54 -0.42
C LEU A 45 -6.78 -17.98 -0.15
N GLU A 46 -5.73 -18.62 -0.67
CA GLU A 46 -4.37 -18.11 -0.54
C GLU A 46 -4.21 -16.73 -1.21
N LYS A 47 -4.83 -16.54 -2.38
CA LYS A 47 -4.82 -15.24 -3.07
C LYS A 47 -5.58 -14.18 -2.28
N ILE A 48 -6.73 -14.52 -1.70
CA ILE A 48 -7.51 -13.60 -0.86
C ILE A 48 -6.68 -13.16 0.35
N ALA A 49 -6.06 -14.11 1.06
CA ALA A 49 -5.22 -13.80 2.22
C ALA A 49 -4.07 -12.83 1.87
N LYS A 50 -3.39 -13.05 0.74
CA LYS A 50 -2.33 -12.14 0.25
C LYS A 50 -2.84 -10.75 -0.10
N LEU A 51 -4.05 -10.65 -0.65
CA LEU A 51 -4.67 -9.36 -0.98
C LEU A 51 -5.10 -8.62 0.28
N GLU A 52 -5.68 -9.31 1.26
CA GLU A 52 -6.05 -8.72 2.54
C GLU A 52 -4.84 -8.21 3.32
N GLU A 53 -3.72 -8.93 3.30
CA GLU A 53 -2.48 -8.46 3.93
C GLU A 53 -1.96 -7.19 3.26
N LYS A 54 -1.97 -7.14 1.92
CA LYS A 54 -1.59 -5.95 1.16
C LYS A 54 -2.50 -4.77 1.46
N LEU A 55 -3.81 -5.00 1.56
CA LEU A 55 -4.77 -3.96 1.88
C LEU A 55 -4.47 -3.35 3.26
N ARG A 56 -4.27 -4.19 4.27
CA ARG A 56 -3.91 -3.73 5.63
C ARG A 56 -2.61 -2.92 5.67
N LYS A 57 -1.60 -3.32 4.88
CA LYS A 57 -0.36 -2.57 4.75
C LYS A 57 -0.59 -1.19 4.14
N MET A 58 -1.32 -1.12 3.03
CA MET A 58 -1.66 0.15 2.37
C MET A 58 -2.48 1.07 3.29
N GLU A 59 -3.42 0.52 4.06
CA GLU A 59 -4.19 1.28 5.05
C GLU A 59 -3.28 1.88 6.14
N GLY A 60 -2.31 1.11 6.64
CA GLY A 60 -1.30 1.60 7.59
C GLY A 60 -0.44 2.73 7.01
N GLU A 61 0.08 2.56 5.79
CA GLU A 61 0.86 3.58 5.10
C GLU A 61 0.07 4.89 4.88
N ILE A 62 -1.23 4.78 4.58
CA ILE A 62 -2.11 5.94 4.44
C ILE A 62 -2.27 6.69 5.77
N GLU A 63 -2.43 5.97 6.87
CA GLU A 63 -2.59 6.57 8.19
C GLU A 63 -1.30 7.27 8.64
N GLU A 64 -0.14 6.64 8.44
CA GLU A 64 1.16 7.28 8.69
C GLU A 64 1.33 8.56 7.87
N LEU A 65 0.93 8.54 6.59
CA LEU A 65 1.02 9.71 5.72
C LEU A 65 0.09 10.85 6.18
N ARG A 66 -1.10 10.52 6.68
CA ARG A 66 -2.04 11.50 7.26
C ARG A 66 -1.45 12.15 8.49
N GLU A 67 -0.91 11.37 9.42
CA GLU A 67 -0.25 11.91 10.62
C GLU A 67 0.92 12.83 10.27
N PHE A 68 1.75 12.41 9.31
CA PHE A 68 2.85 13.21 8.82
C PHE A 68 2.37 14.54 8.24
N TYR A 69 1.32 14.50 7.39
CA TYR A 69 0.76 15.69 6.78
C TYR A 69 0.19 16.67 7.81
N GLU A 70 -0.52 16.17 8.82
CA GLU A 70 -1.03 17.00 9.92
C GLU A 70 0.08 17.66 10.73
N LYS A 71 1.17 16.92 11.03
CA LYS A 71 2.35 17.49 11.69
C LYS A 71 2.96 18.60 10.84
N ALA A 72 3.17 18.34 9.54
CA ALA A 72 3.72 19.33 8.63
C ALA A 72 2.85 20.60 8.52
N LEU A 73 1.52 20.46 8.55
CA LEU A 73 0.60 21.60 8.57
C LEU A 73 0.74 22.44 9.86
N ARG A 74 0.83 21.78 11.02
CA ARG A 74 1.05 22.47 12.30
C ARG A 74 2.38 23.22 12.30
N ASP A 75 3.45 22.57 11.87
CA ASP A 75 4.79 23.17 11.82
C ASP A 75 4.82 24.38 10.87
N LYS A 76 4.19 24.26 9.69
CA LYS A 76 4.05 25.36 8.75
C LYS A 76 3.30 26.54 9.38
N GLY A 77 2.24 26.28 10.13
CA GLY A 77 1.49 27.29 10.86
C GLY A 77 2.36 28.04 11.86
N LEU A 78 3.10 27.30 12.69
CA LEU A 78 4.04 27.86 13.68
C LEU A 78 5.12 28.71 13.03
N MET A 79 5.76 28.21 11.97
CA MET A 79 6.80 28.93 11.24
C MET A 79 6.27 30.21 10.58
N THR A 80 5.03 30.18 10.07
CA THR A 80 4.40 31.36 9.48
C THR A 80 4.11 32.42 10.55
N ALA A 81 3.60 32.01 11.71
CA ALA A 81 3.34 32.92 12.83
C ALA A 81 4.65 33.55 13.36
N GLU A 82 5.70 32.75 13.53
CA GLU A 82 7.01 33.23 13.98
C GLU A 82 7.62 34.21 12.98
N ARG A 83 7.53 33.91 11.68
CA ARG A 83 7.99 34.82 10.61
C ARG A 83 7.29 36.16 10.66
N GLU A 84 5.97 36.18 10.88
CA GLU A 84 5.22 37.44 11.02
C GLU A 84 5.60 38.21 12.29
N ARG A 85 5.84 37.52 13.41
CA ARG A 85 6.33 38.16 14.64
C ARG A 85 7.68 38.84 14.40
N LEU A 86 8.64 38.12 13.83
CA LEU A 86 9.97 38.63 13.53
C LEU A 86 9.95 39.78 12.51
N ARG A 87 9.00 39.77 11.58
CA ARG A 87 8.81 40.87 10.63
C ARG A 87 8.39 42.16 11.33
N LYS A 88 7.39 42.08 12.21
CA LYS A 88 6.93 43.24 13.01
C LYS A 88 8.03 43.76 13.92
N GLU A 89 8.73 42.87 14.61
CA GLU A 89 9.84 43.24 15.48
C GLU A 89 10.97 43.94 14.71
N ASN A 90 11.32 43.43 13.52
CA ASN A 90 12.30 44.10 12.65
C ASN A 90 11.85 45.48 12.20
N GLU A 91 10.58 45.66 11.85
CA GLU A 91 10.05 46.98 11.46
C GLU A 91 10.12 47.97 12.62
N GLU A 92 9.80 47.54 13.85
CA GLU A 92 9.93 48.38 15.05
C GLU A 92 11.39 48.74 15.36
N LEU A 93 12.30 47.77 15.28
CA LEU A 93 13.72 48.01 15.51
C LEU A 93 14.30 48.96 14.46
N ARG A 94 13.92 48.82 13.19
CA ARG A 94 14.33 49.75 12.12
C ARG A 94 13.89 51.18 12.42
N LYS A 95 12.64 51.38 12.86
CA LYS A 95 12.15 52.71 13.26
C LYS A 95 12.98 53.30 14.41
N LYS A 96 13.22 52.52 15.47
CA LYS A 96 14.05 52.94 16.62
C LYS A 96 15.47 53.31 16.20
N VAL A 97 16.07 52.54 15.29
CA VAL A 97 17.42 52.81 14.76
C VAL A 97 17.43 54.09 13.93
N GLU A 98 16.45 54.30 13.05
CA GLU A 98 16.34 55.55 12.27
C GLU A 98 16.14 56.78 13.15
N GLU A 99 15.31 56.68 14.19
CA GLU A 99 15.11 57.75 15.18
C GLU A 99 16.42 58.11 15.89
N LYS A 100 17.11 57.11 16.45
CA LYS A 100 18.42 57.34 17.09
C LYS A 100 19.47 57.90 16.15
N ARG A 101 19.46 57.46 14.89
CA ARG A 101 20.38 57.99 13.87
C ARG A 101 20.10 59.46 13.61
N ARG A 102 18.83 59.86 13.45
CA ARG A 102 18.43 61.27 13.29
C ARG A 102 18.78 62.12 14.51
N GLU A 103 18.64 61.58 15.72
CA GLU A 103 19.05 62.25 16.96
C GLU A 103 20.56 62.49 16.99
N LEU A 104 21.36 61.47 16.66
CA LEU A 104 22.83 61.57 16.62
C LEU A 104 23.30 62.56 15.54
N GLU A 105 22.67 62.58 14.37
CA GLU A 105 22.95 63.55 13.30
C GLU A 105 22.64 64.99 13.74
N LYS A 106 21.62 65.22 14.57
CA LYS A 106 21.32 66.54 15.15
C LYS A 106 22.34 66.95 16.22
N VAL A 107 22.85 66.01 17.02
CA VAL A 107 23.80 66.28 18.10
C VAL A 107 25.23 66.51 17.59
N HIS A 108 25.65 65.81 16.53
CA HIS A 108 27.00 65.93 15.96
C HIS A 108 27.08 66.82 14.70
N GLY A 109 25.95 67.36 14.24
CA GLY A 109 25.88 68.29 13.11
C GLY A 109 25.91 69.78 13.49
N SER A 110 26.15 70.10 14.76
CA SER A 110 26.51 71.45 15.26
C SER A 110 28.00 71.53 15.53
#